data_AF-A5N5M7-F1
#
_entry.id   AF-A5N5M7-F1
#
_cell.length_a   1.000
_cell.length_b   1.000
_cell.length_c   1.000
_cell.angle_alpha   90.00
_cell.angle_beta   90.00
_cell.angle_gamma   90.00
#
_symmetry.space_group_name_H-M   'P 1'
#
loop_
_entity.id
_entity.type
_entity.pdbx_description
1 polymer ?
#
loop_
_entity_poly.entity_id
_entity_poly.type
_entity_poly.pdbx_seq_one_letter_code
_entity_poly.pdbx_strand_id
1 'polypeptide(L)'
;MYMDKENLRQEILDILEKHNYISRLSECPMTTLKFLLKIDDASLIYDALCELQEEDRVIKSFEPFAGNSNQKINASRWYLKQQGEEENPESIE
;
A
#
# COMPACT_ATOMS: atom_id res chain seq x y z
N MET A 1 19.91 -3.85 12.62
CA MET A 1 19.31 -2.55 12.95
C MET A 1 17.82 -2.72 12.79
N TYR A 2 17.05 -2.60 13.87
CA TYR A 2 15.58 -2.61 13.75
C TYR A 2 15.16 -1.24 13.29
N MET A 3 14.52 -1.16 12.12
CA MET A 3 13.85 0.04 11.69
C MET A 3 12.67 0.27 12.64
N ASP A 4 12.52 1.50 13.13
CA ASP A 4 11.37 1.85 13.96
C ASP A 4 10.08 1.77 13.13
N LYS A 5 8.99 1.38 13.78
CA LYS A 5 7.71 1.14 13.12
C LYS A 5 7.13 2.42 12.50
N GLU A 6 7.23 3.56 13.17
CA GLU A 6 6.76 4.84 12.62
C GLU A 6 7.60 5.26 11.43
N ASN A 7 8.92 5.05 11.50
CA ASN A 7 9.82 5.33 10.38
C ASN A 7 9.48 4.46 9.15
N LEU A 8 9.15 3.17 9.33
CA LEU A 8 8.73 2.29 8.24
C LEU A 8 7.44 2.80 7.59
N ARG A 9 6.45 3.18 8.39
CA ARG A 9 5.17 3.71 7.90
C ARG A 9 5.38 4.99 7.09
N GLN A 10 6.20 5.91 7.59
CA GLN A 10 6.53 7.14 6.86
C GLN A 10 7.27 6.84 5.56
N GLU A 11 8.25 5.93 5.57
CA GLU A 11 9.02 5.59 4.35
C GLU A 11 8.12 4.92 3.29
N ILE A 12 7.14 4.10 3.69
CA ILE A 12 6.13 3.55 2.77
C ILE A 12 5.36 4.70 2.10
N LEU A 13 4.87 5.67 2.87
CA LEU A 13 4.13 6.81 2.32
C LEU A 13 5.00 7.63 1.35
N ASP A 14 6.24 7.92 1.74
CA ASP A 14 7.19 8.67 0.92
C ASP A 14 7.47 7.95 -0.40
N ILE A 15 7.60 6.61 -0.38
CA ILE A 15 7.76 5.80 -1.60
C ILE A 15 6.52 5.89 -2.47
N LEU A 16 5.32 5.71 -1.90
CA LEU A 16 4.08 5.75 -2.67
C LEU A 16 3.89 7.12 -3.33
N GLU A 17 4.17 8.21 -2.62
CA GLU A 17 4.10 9.57 -3.15
C GLU A 17 5.16 9.83 -4.23
N LYS A 18 6.44 9.58 -3.90
CA LYS A 18 7.58 9.85 -4.79
C LYS A 18 7.50 9.11 -6.12
N HIS A 19 6.93 7.90 -6.11
CA HIS A 19 6.77 7.08 -7.30
C HIS A 19 5.38 7.20 -7.95
N ASN A 20 4.56 8.14 -7.48
CA ASN A 20 3.24 8.44 -8.01
C ASN A 20 2.28 7.24 -7.98
N TYR A 21 2.39 6.41 -6.94
CA TYR A 21 1.45 5.32 -6.68
C TYR A 21 0.19 5.86 -5.98
N ILE A 22 -0.66 6.56 -6.73
CA ILE A 22 -1.76 7.40 -6.19
C ILE A 22 -3.16 6.98 -6.66
N SER A 23 -3.30 5.90 -7.44
CA SER A 23 -4.59 5.45 -7.96
C SER A 23 -4.59 3.97 -8.32
N ARG A 24 -5.74 3.40 -8.67
CA ARG A 24 -5.83 2.02 -9.18
C ARG A 24 -5.05 1.79 -10.48
N LEU A 25 -4.82 2.84 -11.28
CA LEU A 25 -4.02 2.75 -12.52
C LEU A 25 -2.51 2.85 -12.25
N SER A 26 -2.14 3.32 -11.06
CA SER A 26 -0.75 3.44 -10.59
C SER A 26 -0.66 2.84 -9.20
N GLU A 27 -0.82 1.52 -9.12
CA GLU A 27 -0.73 0.77 -7.87
C GLU A 27 0.68 0.19 -7.68
N CYS A 28 1.12 0.12 -6.42
CA CYS A 28 2.39 -0.43 -6.01
C CYS A 28 2.23 -1.90 -5.58
N PRO A 29 2.87 -2.86 -6.28
CA PRO A 29 2.93 -4.24 -5.82
C PRO A 29 3.75 -4.39 -4.54
N MET A 30 3.37 -5.30 -3.66
CA MET A 30 4.14 -5.64 -2.45
C MET A 30 5.61 -5.98 -2.76
N THR A 31 5.87 -6.69 -3.87
CA THR A 31 7.24 -7.03 -4.30
C THR A 31 8.10 -5.79 -4.60
N THR A 32 7.50 -4.72 -5.12
CA THR A 32 8.19 -3.45 -5.36
C THR A 32 8.51 -2.74 -4.05
N LEU A 33 7.57 -2.70 -3.09
CA LEU A 33 7.82 -2.13 -1.76
C LEU A 33 8.98 -2.85 -1.05
N LYS A 34 8.99 -4.18 -1.06
CA LYS A 34 10.10 -4.98 -0.51
C LYS A 34 11.45 -4.60 -1.11
N PHE A 35 11.49 -4.46 -2.43
CA PHE A 35 12.72 -4.09 -3.14
C PHE A 35 13.20 -2.68 -2.79
N LEU A 36 12.28 -1.70 -2.75
CA LEU A 36 12.61 -0.30 -2.46
C LEU A 36 13.02 -0.08 -1.00
N LEU A 37 12.30 -0.71 -0.06
CA LEU A 37 12.59 -0.65 1.38
C LEU A 37 13.78 -1.53 1.78
N LYS A 38 14.21 -2.45 0.91
CA LYS A 38 15.24 -3.46 1.20
C LYS A 38 14.88 -4.33 2.41
N ILE A 39 13.60 -4.68 2.52
CA ILE A 39 13.05 -5.53 3.58
C ILE A 39 12.49 -6.80 2.95
N ASP A 40 13.05 -7.96 3.33
CA ASP A 40 12.61 -9.25 2.82
C ASP A 40 11.36 -9.80 3.52
N ASP A 41 11.13 -9.38 4.78
CA ASP A 41 9.95 -9.77 5.54
C ASP A 41 8.72 -8.98 5.08
N ALA A 42 7.92 -9.63 4.23
CA ALA A 42 6.70 -9.06 3.68
C ALA A 42 5.64 -8.79 4.76
N SER A 43 5.68 -9.50 5.88
CA SER A 43 4.69 -9.38 6.96
C SER A 43 4.80 -8.01 7.63
N LEU A 44 6.03 -7.56 7.92
CA LEU A 44 6.27 -6.25 8.53
C LEU A 44 5.76 -5.09 7.66
N ILE A 45 6.00 -5.14 6.35
CA ILE A 45 5.53 -4.13 5.41
C ILE A 45 4.00 -4.19 5.31
N TYR A 46 3.43 -5.40 5.24
CA TYR A 46 2.00 -5.61 5.13
C TYR A 46 1.23 -5.13 6.36
N ASP A 47 1.74 -5.40 7.56
CA ASP A 47 1.13 -4.92 8.81
C ASP A 47 1.14 -3.39 8.86
N ALA A 48 2.27 -2.75 8.50
CA ALA A 48 2.35 -1.30 8.40
C ALA A 48 1.36 -0.70 7.39
N LEU A 49 1.17 -1.35 6.23
CA LEU A 49 0.18 -0.96 5.23
C LEU A 49 -1.26 -1.12 5.72
N CYS A 50 -1.56 -2.20 6.47
CA CYS A 50 -2.88 -2.39 7.07
C CYS A 50 -3.20 -1.27 8.06
N GLU A 51 -2.26 -0.91 8.92
CA GLU A 51 -2.45 0.21 9.87
C GLU A 51 -2.62 1.55 9.15
N LEU A 52 -1.83 1.80 8.10
CA LEU A 52 -2.01 3.00 7.26
C LEU A 52 -3.37 3.00 6.54
N GLN A 53 -3.90 1.83 6.19
CA GLN A 53 -5.24 1.71 5.60
C GLN A 53 -6.34 1.98 6.63
N GLU A 54 -6.17 1.52 7.88
CA GLU A 54 -7.08 1.84 8.98
C GLU A 54 -7.12 3.35 9.27
N GLU A 55 -6.00 4.05 9.05
CA GLU A 55 -5.91 5.52 9.13
C GLU A 55 -6.33 6.25 7.85
N ASP A 56 -6.86 5.54 6.86
CA ASP A 56 -7.33 6.09 5.60
C ASP A 56 -6.22 6.79 4.77
N ARG A 57 -4.96 6.39 4.95
CA ARG A 57 -3.79 6.96 4.26
C ARG A 57 -3.49 6.25 2.94
N VAL A 58 -3.80 4.95 2.86
CA VAL A 58 -3.54 4.10 1.69
C VAL A 58 -4.72 3.19 1.40
N ILE A 59 -4.82 2.71 0.16
CA ILE A 59 -5.87 1.77 -0.27
C ILE A 59 -5.21 0.48 -0.78
N LYS A 60 -5.66 -0.66 -0.28
CA LYS A 60 -5.40 -1.98 -0.88
C LYS A 60 -6.31 -2.16 -2.10
N SER A 61 -5.77 -2.01 -3.31
CA SER A 61 -6.53 -2.18 -4.55
C SER A 61 -6.78 -3.64 -4.89
N PHE A 62 -5.88 -4.53 -4.50
CA PHE A 62 -5.93 -5.93 -4.89
C PHE A 62 -5.33 -6.84 -3.82
N GLU A 63 -6.01 -7.96 -3.58
CA GLU A 63 -5.50 -9.14 -2.87
C GLU A 63 -6.24 -10.37 -3.40
N PRO A 64 -5.53 -11.49 -3.71
CA PRO A 64 -6.20 -12.68 -4.21
C PRO A 64 -7.05 -13.36 -3.12
N PHE A 65 -8.25 -13.80 -3.50
CA PHE A 65 -9.17 -14.50 -2.60
C PHE A 65 -8.65 -15.89 -2.19
N ALA A 66 -8.00 -16.61 -3.11
CA ALA A 66 -7.45 -17.93 -2.90
C ALA A 66 -5.93 -17.90 -2.62
N GLY A 67 -5.40 -18.96 -2.01
CA GLY A 67 -3.99 -19.10 -1.64
C GLY A 67 -3.72 -18.94 -0.14
N ASN A 68 -2.50 -19.23 0.29
CA ASN A 68 -2.10 -19.05 1.69
C ASN A 68 -1.79 -17.58 2.00
N SER A 69 -1.74 -17.21 3.28
CA SER A 69 -1.55 -15.81 3.70
C SER A 69 -0.31 -15.16 3.09
N ASN A 70 0.82 -15.88 3.02
CA ASN A 70 2.04 -15.34 2.44
C ASN A 70 1.88 -15.07 0.93
N GLN A 71 1.20 -15.95 0.19
CA GLN A 71 0.90 -15.72 -1.23
C GLN A 71 0.00 -14.50 -1.42
N LYS A 72 -1.01 -14.32 -0.55
CA LYS A 72 -1.90 -13.16 -0.59
C LYS A 72 -1.16 -11.86 -0.34
N ILE A 73 -0.34 -11.81 0.71
CA ILE A 73 0.50 -10.67 1.06
C ILE A 73 1.40 -10.27 -0.11
N ASN A 74 2.17 -11.21 -0.66
CA ASN A 74 3.12 -10.90 -1.75
C ASN A 74 2.44 -10.50 -3.05
N ALA A 75 1.18 -10.92 -3.28
CA ALA A 75 0.41 -10.54 -4.45
C ALA A 75 -0.38 -9.23 -4.27
N SER A 76 -0.45 -8.71 -3.04
CA SER A 76 -1.23 -7.50 -2.73
C SER A 76 -0.67 -6.25 -3.42
N ARG A 77 -1.56 -5.30 -3.71
CA ARG A 77 -1.24 -4.03 -4.37
C ARG A 77 -1.88 -2.86 -3.63
N TRP A 78 -1.15 -1.75 -3.57
CA TRP A 78 -1.44 -0.64 -2.67
C TRP A 78 -1.17 0.70 -3.35
N TYR A 79 -1.94 1.73 -3.03
CA TYR A 79 -1.66 3.10 -3.48
C TYR A 79 -2.04 4.11 -2.40
N LEU A 80 -1.42 5.29 -2.46
CA LEU A 80 -1.68 6.41 -1.57
C LEU A 80 -3.09 6.95 -1.84
N LYS A 81 -3.88 7.15 -0.78
CA LYS A 81 -5.17 7.81 -0.90
C LYS A 81 -4.96 9.31 -1.02
N GLN A 82 -5.43 9.93 -2.10
CA GLN A 82 -5.39 11.39 -2.22
C GLN A 82 -6.53 12.01 -1.41
N GLN A 83 -6.19 12.94 -0.52
CA GLN A 83 -7.19 13.72 0.22
C GLN A 83 -7.87 14.69 -0.77
N GLY A 84 -9.05 14.33 -1.27
CA GLY A 84 -9.81 15.18 -2.19
C GLY A 84 -10.74 14.45 -3.17
N GLU A 85 -10.58 13.14 -3.36
CA GLU A 85 -11.53 12.35 -4.16
C GLU A 85 -12.59 11.72 -3.25
N GLU A 86 -13.54 12.55 -2.79
CA GLU A 86 -14.90 12.03 -2.64
C GLU A 86 -15.32 11.57 -4.05
N GLU A 87 -15.52 10.26 -4.23
CA GLU A 87 -16.21 9.74 -5.42
C GLU A 87 -17.57 10.44 -5.48
N ASN A 88 -17.71 11.47 -6.30
CA ASN A 88 -19.01 12.04 -6.63
C ASN A 88 -19.74 11.02 -7.52
N PRO A 89 -20.80 10.33 -7.04
CA PRO A 89 -21.48 9.33 -7.84
C PRO A 89 -22.47 9.93 -8.85
N GLU A 90 -22.56 11.26 -8.97
CA GLU A 90 -23.51 11.92 -9.87
C GLU A 90 -22.81 12.69 -10.99
N SER A 91 -22.52 12.00 -12.10
CA SER A 91 -22.37 12.63 -13.44
C SER A 91 -22.49 11.56 -14.53
N ILE A 92 -23.68 10.96 -14.63
CA ILE A 92 -24.17 10.42 -15.90
C ILE A 92 -25.36 11.31 -16.26
N GLU A 93 -25.11 12.30 -17.12
CA GLU A 93 -26.18 13.01 -17.85
C GLU A 93 -26.82 12.09 -18.90
#